data_AF-A0A9D8WNK4-F1
#
_entry.id   AF-A0A9D8WNK4-F1
#
_cell.length_a   1.000
_cell.length_b   1.000
_cell.length_c   1.000
_cell.angle_alpha   90.00
_cell.angle_beta   90.00
_cell.angle_gamma   90.00
#
_symmetry.space_group_name_H-M   'P 1'
#
loop_
_entity.id
_entity.type
_entity.pdbx_description
1 polymer ?
#
loop_
_entity_poly.entity_id
_entity_poly.type
_entity_poly.pdbx_seq_one_letter_code
_entity_poly.pdbx_strand_id
1 'polypeptide(L)'
;APGDTFLSLGTSGVLFTANTSYQPDAKNGVHTFCHALPTLWHQMAVMLSAASCVDWAVRLTGAASAEQLIADAERADWFGADTPTFLPYLSGERTPHNDPNATGMLFGMTHDSGASDIAQAVLEGVAHGFADGLAALSSGADIETITVIGGGSRSAYWGRILSAALSRPLIYRKYADVGPALGAARLAQMAANGEREASFPAPEIEHVVEPDPSDVEIMSAKLARYRELYTRTKDLN
;
A
#
# COMPACT_ATOMS: atom_id res chain seq x y z
N ALA A 1 -4.76 14.75 -11.61
CA ALA A 1 -5.62 14.35 -12.74
C ALA A 1 -6.38 13.08 -12.40
N PRO A 2 -7.51 12.77 -13.07
CA PRO A 2 -8.21 11.50 -12.90
C PRO A 2 -7.29 10.30 -13.15
N GLY A 3 -7.41 9.24 -12.33
CA GLY A 3 -6.52 8.07 -12.37
C GLY A 3 -5.20 8.25 -11.61
N ASP A 4 -4.78 9.49 -11.33
CA ASP A 4 -3.61 9.73 -10.49
C ASP A 4 -3.84 9.11 -9.12
N THR A 5 -2.91 8.22 -8.77
CA THR A 5 -2.99 7.40 -7.57
C THR A 5 -1.72 7.58 -6.75
N PHE A 6 -1.88 7.69 -5.44
CA PHE A 6 -0.75 7.60 -4.52
C PHE A 6 -0.97 6.58 -3.41
N LEU A 7 0.12 5.97 -3.01
CA LEU A 7 0.24 5.06 -1.88
C LEU A 7 0.98 5.77 -0.74
N SER A 8 0.33 5.96 0.39
CA SER A 8 0.94 6.46 1.62
C SER A 8 1.27 5.29 2.55
N LEU A 9 2.57 5.02 2.72
CA LEU A 9 3.10 4.01 3.63
C LEU A 9 3.43 4.62 5.00
N GLY A 10 2.38 4.89 5.78
CA GLY A 10 2.47 5.29 7.19
C GLY A 10 2.20 4.13 8.13
N THR A 11 1.99 4.43 9.43
CA THR A 11 1.53 3.45 10.44
C THR A 11 0.33 2.67 9.92
N SER A 12 -0.68 3.39 9.41
CA SER A 12 -1.72 2.87 8.52
C SER A 12 -1.37 3.14 7.06
N GLY A 13 -1.94 2.35 6.16
CA GLY A 13 -1.78 2.48 4.73
C GLY A 13 -2.97 3.18 4.07
N VAL A 14 -2.70 3.99 3.05
CA VAL A 14 -3.76 4.60 2.22
C VAL A 14 -3.38 4.50 0.75
N LEU A 15 -4.27 3.95 -0.07
CA LEU A 15 -4.30 4.21 -1.50
C LEU A 15 -5.36 5.28 -1.76
N PHE A 16 -4.96 6.35 -2.43
CA PHE A 16 -5.84 7.44 -2.84
C PHE A 16 -5.86 7.52 -4.35
N THR A 17 -7.04 7.63 -4.95
CA THR A 17 -7.18 7.82 -6.40
C THR A 17 -8.15 8.96 -6.70
N ALA A 18 -7.74 9.88 -7.57
CA ALA A 18 -8.60 10.95 -8.06
C ALA A 18 -9.54 10.46 -9.17
N ASN A 19 -10.80 10.89 -9.11
CA ASN A 19 -11.91 10.45 -9.96
C ASN A 19 -12.64 11.64 -10.59
N THR A 20 -13.23 11.42 -11.77
CA THR A 20 -14.09 12.41 -12.46
C THR A 20 -15.53 12.44 -11.95
N SER A 21 -15.94 11.44 -11.16
CA SER A 21 -17.32 11.28 -10.70
C SER A 21 -17.40 10.62 -9.32
N TYR A 22 -18.55 10.78 -8.67
CA TYR A 22 -18.85 10.11 -7.41
C TYR A 22 -19.03 8.61 -7.63
N GLN A 23 -18.13 7.81 -7.07
CA GLN A 23 -18.12 6.34 -7.20
C GLN A 23 -18.02 5.72 -5.80
N PRO A 24 -19.14 5.57 -5.05
CA PRO A 24 -19.12 5.03 -3.70
C PRO A 24 -19.01 3.51 -3.66
N ASP A 25 -18.22 2.98 -2.73
CA ASP A 25 -18.22 1.55 -2.40
C ASP A 25 -18.02 1.32 -0.89
N ALA A 26 -18.93 1.91 -0.10
CA ALA A 26 -18.89 1.80 1.35
C ALA A 26 -19.06 0.35 1.85
N LYS A 27 -19.66 -0.54 1.04
CA LYS A 27 -19.83 -1.95 1.38
C LYS A 27 -18.47 -2.64 1.54
N ASN A 28 -17.54 -2.36 0.64
CA ASN A 28 -16.17 -2.87 0.70
C ASN A 28 -15.22 -1.96 1.50
N GLY A 29 -15.77 -1.05 2.31
CA GLY A 29 -14.97 -0.15 3.14
C GLY A 29 -14.17 0.90 2.36
N VAL A 30 -14.52 1.19 1.11
CA VAL A 30 -13.91 2.28 0.33
C VAL A 30 -14.55 3.61 0.72
N HIS A 31 -13.73 4.61 1.00
CA HIS A 31 -14.21 5.97 1.23
C HIS A 31 -14.28 6.74 -0.08
N THR A 32 -15.32 7.55 -0.26
CA THR A 32 -15.47 8.41 -1.45
C THR A 32 -15.86 9.82 -1.02
N PHE A 33 -15.05 10.81 -1.38
CA PHE A 33 -15.24 12.21 -0.97
C PHE A 33 -15.03 13.18 -2.16
N CYS A 34 -15.50 14.41 -2.00
CA CYS A 34 -15.20 15.48 -2.95
C CYS A 34 -13.68 15.76 -2.95
N HIS A 35 -13.11 16.01 -4.13
CA HIS A 35 -11.75 16.52 -4.23
C HIS A 35 -11.72 18.01 -3.87
N ALA A 36 -10.53 18.53 -3.53
CA ALA A 36 -10.33 19.96 -3.32
C ALA A 36 -10.52 20.81 -4.60
N LEU A 37 -10.59 20.17 -5.77
CA LEU A 37 -10.79 20.83 -7.05
C LEU A 37 -12.23 20.63 -7.52
N PRO A 38 -12.85 21.64 -8.16
CA PRO A 38 -14.20 21.51 -8.68
C PRO A 38 -14.33 20.33 -9.62
N THR A 39 -15.53 19.72 -9.65
CA THR A 39 -15.88 18.58 -10.53
C THR A 39 -15.12 17.28 -10.32
N LEU A 40 -14.14 17.25 -9.40
CA LEU A 40 -13.39 16.06 -9.07
C LEU A 40 -13.85 15.44 -7.75
N TRP A 41 -13.69 14.13 -7.68
CA TRP A 41 -13.90 13.29 -6.50
C TRP A 41 -12.61 12.52 -6.22
N HIS A 42 -12.55 11.86 -5.07
CA HIS A 42 -11.51 10.87 -4.84
C HIS A 42 -12.06 9.70 -4.03
N GLN A 43 -11.39 8.55 -4.20
CA GLN A 43 -11.58 7.39 -3.36
C GLN A 43 -10.36 7.15 -2.48
N MET A 44 -10.57 6.45 -1.37
CA MET A 44 -9.51 5.96 -0.51
C MET A 44 -9.78 4.50 -0.11
N ALA A 45 -8.80 3.64 -0.37
CA ALA A 45 -8.71 2.34 0.28
C ALA A 45 -7.77 2.48 1.48
N VAL A 46 -8.25 2.06 2.65
CA VAL A 46 -7.54 2.23 3.92
C VAL A 46 -7.16 0.85 4.45
N MET A 47 -5.87 0.68 4.70
CA MET A 47 -5.32 -0.46 5.41
C MET A 47 -4.99 -0.02 6.84
N LEU A 48 -5.62 -0.65 7.84
CA LEU A 48 -5.49 -0.20 9.23
C LEU A 48 -4.09 -0.43 9.81
N SER A 49 -3.38 -1.45 9.33
CA SER A 49 -2.01 -1.76 9.76
C SER A 49 -1.09 -1.97 8.55
N ALA A 50 -0.22 -0.99 8.26
CA ALA A 50 0.75 -1.06 7.17
C ALA A 50 2.18 -1.07 7.73
N ALA A 51 2.83 0.08 7.91
CA ALA A 51 4.16 0.12 8.53
C ALA A 51 4.12 -0.37 9.99
N SER A 52 2.97 -0.26 10.67
CA SER A 52 2.81 -0.82 12.02
C SER A 52 2.96 -2.35 12.07
N CYS A 53 2.71 -3.07 10.97
CA CYS A 53 2.98 -4.51 10.87
C CYS A 53 4.48 -4.80 10.89
N VAL A 54 5.28 -3.94 10.25
CA VAL A 54 6.74 -4.03 10.30
C VAL A 54 7.23 -3.74 11.71
N ASP A 55 6.72 -2.70 12.37
CA ASP A 55 7.05 -2.41 13.78
C ASP A 55 6.66 -3.56 14.71
N TRP A 56 5.52 -4.22 14.45
CA TRP A 56 5.11 -5.41 15.17
C TRP A 56 6.06 -6.58 14.95
N ALA A 57 6.49 -6.81 13.71
CA ALA A 57 7.45 -7.85 13.38
C ALA A 57 8.81 -7.61 14.03
N VAL A 58 9.28 -6.35 14.10
CA VAL A 58 10.50 -5.97 14.83
C VAL A 58 10.43 -6.41 16.29
N ARG A 59 9.32 -6.12 16.97
CA ARG A 59 9.12 -6.54 18.37
C ARG A 59 9.02 -8.05 18.50
N LEU A 60 8.39 -8.73 17.55
CA LEU A 60 8.20 -10.18 17.56
C LEU A 60 9.52 -10.93 17.39
N THR A 61 10.39 -10.47 16.49
CA THR A 61 11.65 -11.14 16.16
C THR A 61 12.83 -10.67 17.02
N GLY A 62 12.69 -9.53 17.70
CA GLY A 62 13.78 -8.89 18.43
C GLY A 62 14.78 -8.17 17.52
N ALA A 63 14.41 -7.85 16.29
CA ALA A 63 15.24 -7.06 15.39
C ALA A 63 15.53 -5.67 15.97
N ALA A 64 16.68 -5.09 15.62
CA ALA A 64 17.09 -3.79 16.17
C ALA A 64 16.25 -2.61 15.64
N SER A 65 15.78 -2.70 14.39
CA SER A 65 14.95 -1.69 13.74
C SER A 65 14.19 -2.27 12.55
N ALA A 66 13.25 -1.49 12.00
CA ALA A 66 12.55 -1.85 10.77
C ALA A 66 13.50 -1.95 9.57
N GLU A 67 14.49 -1.04 9.48
CA GLU A 67 15.51 -1.06 8.43
C GLU A 67 16.34 -2.35 8.49
N GLN A 68 16.75 -2.75 9.68
CA GLN A 68 17.51 -3.99 9.87
C GLN A 68 16.67 -5.22 9.48
N LEU A 69 15.40 -5.27 9.93
CA LEU A 69 14.48 -6.36 9.62
C LEU A 69 14.27 -6.51 8.10
N ILE A 70 14.07 -5.40 7.39
CA ILE A 70 13.90 -5.39 5.93
C ILE A 70 15.20 -5.81 5.23
N ALA A 71 16.37 -5.34 5.70
CA ALA A 71 17.66 -5.72 5.13
C ALA A 71 18.00 -7.21 5.37
N ASP A 72 17.53 -7.79 6.48
CA ASP A 72 17.66 -9.23 6.74
C ASP A 72 16.80 -10.07 5.80
N ALA A 73 15.57 -9.61 5.49
CA ALA A 73 14.73 -10.23 4.46
C ALA A 73 15.37 -10.12 3.07
N GLU A 74 15.87 -8.94 2.71
CA GLU A 74 16.54 -8.70 1.43
C GLU A 74 17.78 -9.59 1.24
N ARG A 75 18.63 -9.73 2.27
CA ARG A 75 19.83 -10.57 2.20
C ARG A 75 19.53 -12.06 2.04
N ALA A 76 18.37 -12.51 2.50
CA ALA A 76 17.93 -13.89 2.32
C ALA A 76 17.31 -14.16 0.94
N ASP A 77 16.98 -13.09 0.19
CA ASP A 77 16.43 -13.11 -1.18
C ASP A 77 15.27 -14.10 -1.35
N TRP A 78 14.24 -13.93 -0.52
CA TRP A 78 13.09 -14.84 -0.48
C TRP A 78 12.11 -14.70 -1.66
N PHE A 79 12.40 -13.88 -2.66
CA PHE A 79 11.55 -13.79 -3.84
C PHE A 79 11.50 -15.13 -4.58
N GLY A 80 10.30 -15.72 -4.64
CA GLY A 80 10.09 -17.06 -5.22
C GLY A 80 10.24 -18.23 -4.25
N ALA A 81 10.65 -17.99 -3.00
CA ALA A 81 10.60 -19.01 -1.96
C ALA A 81 9.19 -19.14 -1.35
N ASP A 82 8.87 -20.34 -0.86
CA ASP A 82 7.63 -20.59 -0.09
C ASP A 82 7.82 -20.06 1.33
N THR A 83 7.52 -18.77 1.50
CA THR A 83 7.51 -18.10 2.80
C THR A 83 6.16 -18.25 3.49
N PRO A 84 6.11 -18.14 4.83
CA PRO A 84 4.85 -18.05 5.56
C PRO A 84 3.94 -16.96 4.98
N THR A 85 2.64 -17.17 5.04
CA THR A 85 1.66 -16.15 4.62
C THR A 85 1.23 -15.31 5.83
N PHE A 86 1.32 -13.99 5.71
CA PHE A 86 0.85 -13.07 6.74
C PHE A 86 -0.45 -12.37 6.33
N LEU A 87 -1.48 -12.43 7.19
CA LEU A 87 -2.62 -11.53 7.13
C LEU A 87 -2.37 -10.31 8.05
N PRO A 88 -2.35 -9.07 7.54
CA PRO A 88 -1.95 -7.87 8.26
C PRO A 88 -3.04 -7.24 9.14
N TYR A 89 -4.08 -7.99 9.52
CA TYR A 89 -5.27 -7.44 10.18
C TYR A 89 -5.11 -7.30 11.70
N LEU A 90 -3.99 -6.72 12.15
CA LEU A 90 -3.67 -6.57 13.58
C LEU A 90 -4.64 -5.64 14.35
N SER A 91 -5.49 -4.89 13.63
CA SER A 91 -6.42 -3.91 14.20
C SER A 91 -7.83 -4.03 13.60
N GLY A 92 -8.24 -5.24 13.18
CA GLY A 92 -9.32 -5.38 12.20
C GLY A 92 -8.84 -4.97 10.80
N GLU A 93 -9.77 -4.86 9.86
CA GLU A 93 -9.48 -4.28 8.55
C GLU A 93 -10.63 -3.45 7.98
N ARG A 94 -10.28 -2.38 7.26
CA ARG A 94 -11.26 -1.48 6.62
C ARG A 94 -11.52 -1.89 5.17
N THR A 95 -10.55 -1.76 4.29
CA THR A 95 -10.72 -2.09 2.87
C THR A 95 -9.96 -3.38 2.56
N PRO A 96 -10.54 -4.38 1.87
CA PRO A 96 -11.87 -4.40 1.25
C PRO A 96 -12.97 -5.00 2.16
N HIS A 97 -12.62 -5.43 3.37
CA HIS A 97 -13.47 -6.33 4.16
C HIS A 97 -14.54 -5.64 5.01
N ASN A 98 -14.23 -4.42 5.45
CA ASN A 98 -14.96 -3.69 6.48
C ASN A 98 -15.28 -4.56 7.71
N ASP A 99 -14.28 -5.30 8.18
CA ASP A 99 -14.39 -6.29 9.23
C ASP A 99 -13.61 -5.83 10.47
N PRO A 100 -14.30 -5.38 11.53
CA PRO A 100 -13.64 -4.99 12.78
C PRO A 100 -13.09 -6.18 13.58
N ASN A 101 -13.50 -7.41 13.27
CA ASN A 101 -13.10 -8.63 13.98
C ASN A 101 -11.99 -9.41 13.25
N ALA A 102 -11.55 -8.94 12.08
CA ALA A 102 -10.40 -9.51 11.41
C ALA A 102 -9.16 -9.46 12.32
N THR A 103 -8.35 -10.51 12.32
CA THR A 103 -7.14 -10.61 13.14
C THR A 103 -5.92 -10.90 12.31
N GLY A 104 -4.75 -10.47 12.79
CA GLY A 104 -3.48 -10.85 12.18
C GLY A 104 -3.22 -12.35 12.26
N MET A 105 -2.55 -12.90 11.25
CA MET A 105 -2.27 -14.33 11.17
C MET A 105 -0.92 -14.57 10.48
N LEU A 106 -0.09 -15.45 11.07
CA LEU A 106 1.06 -16.05 10.38
C LEU A 106 0.74 -17.52 10.12
N PHE A 107 0.65 -17.90 8.85
CA PHE A 107 0.28 -19.26 8.42
C PHE A 107 1.42 -19.94 7.66
N GLY A 108 1.62 -21.24 7.91
CA GLY A 108 2.60 -22.05 7.19
C GLY A 108 4.01 -22.04 7.78
N MET A 109 4.18 -21.64 9.04
CA MET A 109 5.46 -21.72 9.74
C MET A 109 5.91 -23.18 9.92
N THR A 110 7.21 -23.43 9.76
CA THR A 110 7.87 -24.73 10.03
C THR A 110 9.00 -24.55 11.05
N HIS A 111 9.71 -25.63 11.40
CA HIS A 111 10.90 -25.55 12.24
C HIS A 111 12.05 -24.75 11.60
N ASP A 112 12.04 -24.59 10.28
CA ASP A 112 13.06 -23.87 9.54
C ASP A 112 12.76 -22.37 9.42
N SER A 113 11.53 -21.95 9.73
CA SER A 113 11.13 -20.55 9.67
C SER A 113 11.84 -19.70 10.73
N GLY A 114 12.51 -18.64 10.29
CA GLY A 114 13.23 -17.68 11.13
C GLY A 114 12.70 -16.26 11.05
N ALA A 115 13.48 -15.32 11.60
CA ALA A 115 13.14 -13.90 11.62
C ALA A 115 13.04 -13.28 10.22
N SER A 116 13.89 -13.71 9.28
CA SER A 116 13.88 -13.22 7.90
C SER A 116 12.65 -13.73 7.13
N ASP A 117 12.17 -14.95 7.39
CA ASP A 117 10.92 -15.48 6.82
C ASP A 117 9.71 -14.68 7.29
N ILE A 118 9.65 -14.37 8.59
CA ILE A 118 8.60 -13.53 9.17
C ILE A 118 8.65 -12.12 8.58
N ALA A 119 9.86 -11.55 8.46
CA ALA A 119 10.04 -10.25 7.83
C ALA A 119 9.48 -10.25 6.40
N GLN A 120 9.85 -11.23 5.59
CA GLN A 120 9.35 -11.36 4.22
C GLN A 120 7.83 -11.50 4.18
N ALA A 121 7.29 -12.42 4.99
CA ALA A 121 5.85 -12.67 5.08
C ALA A 121 5.08 -11.38 5.38
N VAL A 122 5.60 -10.55 6.29
CA VAL A 122 4.98 -9.29 6.69
C VAL A 122 5.02 -8.26 5.56
N LEU A 123 6.15 -8.11 4.85
CA LEU A 123 6.26 -7.19 3.72
C LEU A 123 5.33 -7.60 2.57
N GLU A 124 5.27 -8.89 2.25
CA GLU A 124 4.38 -9.45 1.23
C GLU A 124 2.90 -9.34 1.63
N GLY A 125 2.56 -9.63 2.89
CA GLY A 125 1.19 -9.55 3.40
C GLY A 125 0.62 -8.14 3.35
N VAL A 126 1.42 -7.13 3.72
CA VAL A 126 1.03 -5.72 3.56
C VAL A 126 0.85 -5.36 2.09
N ALA A 127 1.76 -5.81 1.22
CA ALA A 127 1.65 -5.58 -0.22
C ALA A 127 0.39 -6.22 -0.84
N HIS A 128 0.03 -7.43 -0.41
CA HIS A 128 -1.21 -8.10 -0.82
C HIS A 128 -2.46 -7.34 -0.34
N GLY A 129 -2.46 -6.82 0.89
CA GLY A 129 -3.57 -5.99 1.35
C GLY A 129 -3.71 -4.69 0.55
N PHE A 130 -2.61 -4.09 0.08
CA PHE A 130 -2.69 -2.99 -0.88
C PHE A 130 -3.17 -3.43 -2.27
N ALA A 131 -2.83 -4.62 -2.74
CA ALA A 131 -3.37 -5.17 -3.98
C ALA A 131 -4.90 -5.35 -3.89
N ASP A 132 -5.41 -5.83 -2.75
CA ASP A 132 -6.83 -5.89 -2.46
C ASP A 132 -7.47 -4.49 -2.37
N GLY A 133 -6.80 -3.55 -1.70
CA GLY A 133 -7.23 -2.16 -1.64
C GLY A 133 -7.32 -1.51 -3.03
N LEU A 134 -6.32 -1.73 -3.89
CA LEU A 134 -6.29 -1.24 -5.26
C LEU A 134 -7.41 -1.84 -6.09
N ALA A 135 -7.67 -3.14 -5.95
CA ALA A 135 -8.76 -3.83 -6.64
C ALA A 135 -10.16 -3.35 -6.20
N ALA A 136 -10.29 -2.84 -4.97
CA ALA A 136 -11.54 -2.24 -4.48
C ALA A 136 -11.77 -0.82 -5.01
N LEU A 137 -10.72 -0.12 -5.45
CA LEU A 137 -10.87 1.21 -6.04
C LEU A 137 -11.49 1.09 -7.43
N SER A 138 -12.67 1.67 -7.59
CA SER A 138 -13.29 1.87 -8.90
C SER A 138 -12.84 3.22 -9.42
N SER A 139 -11.71 3.27 -10.11
CA SER A 139 -11.30 4.48 -10.80
C SER A 139 -12.04 4.57 -12.13
N GLY A 140 -12.61 5.74 -12.44
CA GLY A 140 -13.20 6.00 -13.77
C GLY A 140 -12.17 6.09 -14.91
N ALA A 141 -10.91 5.77 -14.63
CA ALA A 141 -9.75 5.83 -15.51
C ALA A 141 -8.75 4.74 -15.11
N ASP A 142 -7.91 4.28 -16.03
CA ASP A 142 -6.90 3.28 -15.73
C ASP A 142 -5.82 3.87 -14.79
N ILE A 143 -5.55 3.18 -13.69
CA ILE A 143 -4.42 3.51 -12.81
C ILE A 143 -3.17 2.94 -13.47
N GLU A 144 -2.39 3.78 -14.16
CA GLU A 144 -1.18 3.34 -14.86
C GLU A 144 0.05 3.28 -13.95
N THR A 145 0.17 4.22 -13.01
CA THR A 145 1.31 4.33 -12.08
C THR A 145 0.82 4.75 -10.69
N ILE A 146 1.63 4.47 -9.68
CA ILE A 146 1.31 4.80 -8.29
C ILE A 146 2.47 5.63 -7.71
N THR A 147 2.18 6.85 -7.27
CA THR A 147 3.19 7.64 -6.54
C THR A 147 3.30 7.16 -5.10
N VAL A 148 4.50 6.89 -4.60
CA VAL A 148 4.69 6.39 -3.23
C VAL A 148 5.21 7.50 -2.33
N ILE A 149 4.58 7.64 -1.15
CA ILE A 149 4.95 8.57 -0.10
C ILE A 149 4.97 7.87 1.26
N GLY A 150 5.50 8.54 2.30
CA GLY A 150 5.53 8.04 3.67
C GLY A 150 6.82 7.32 4.05
N GLY A 151 6.97 6.99 5.34
CA GLY A 151 8.23 6.44 5.89
C GLY A 151 8.64 5.09 5.28
N GLY A 152 7.66 4.24 4.92
CA GLY A 152 7.91 2.95 4.29
C GLY A 152 8.44 3.04 2.86
N SER A 153 8.39 4.22 2.23
CA SER A 153 8.87 4.45 0.86
C SER A 153 10.41 4.46 0.74
N ARG A 154 11.15 4.34 1.85
CA ARG A 154 12.62 4.45 1.87
C ARG A 154 13.34 3.16 1.47
N SER A 155 12.65 2.02 1.50
CA SER A 155 13.23 0.72 1.14
C SER A 155 12.97 0.40 -0.33
N ALA A 156 14.05 0.28 -1.11
CA ALA A 156 13.98 -0.20 -2.49
C ALA A 156 13.46 -1.65 -2.57
N TYR A 157 13.89 -2.50 -1.64
CA TYR A 157 13.43 -3.89 -1.55
C TYR A 157 11.92 -3.98 -1.33
N TRP A 158 11.37 -3.20 -0.38
CA TRP A 158 9.92 -3.20 -0.17
C TRP A 158 9.18 -2.57 -1.36
N GLY A 159 9.77 -1.56 -2.01
CA GLY A 159 9.29 -1.02 -3.28
C GLY A 159 9.15 -2.09 -4.37
N ARG A 160 10.12 -3.01 -4.51
CA ARG A 160 10.04 -4.16 -5.44
C ARG A 160 8.84 -5.05 -5.12
N ILE A 161 8.66 -5.42 -3.85
CA ILE A 161 7.51 -6.25 -3.37
C ILE A 161 6.18 -5.57 -3.68
N LEU A 162 6.06 -4.27 -3.35
CA LEU A 162 4.84 -3.50 -3.59
C LEU A 162 4.55 -3.36 -5.09
N SER A 163 5.57 -3.06 -5.90
CA SER A 163 5.43 -2.91 -7.36
C SER A 163 4.94 -4.20 -7.99
N ALA A 164 5.52 -5.33 -7.59
CA ALA A 164 5.10 -6.66 -8.04
C ALA A 164 3.66 -6.99 -7.62
N ALA A 165 3.31 -6.81 -6.33
CA ALA A 165 1.96 -7.10 -5.83
C ALA A 165 0.87 -6.23 -6.49
N LEU A 166 1.17 -4.96 -6.73
CA LEU A 166 0.25 -4.01 -7.37
C LEU A 166 0.25 -4.15 -8.89
N SER A 167 1.27 -4.81 -9.46
CA SER A 167 1.52 -4.89 -10.90
C SER A 167 1.52 -3.51 -11.58
N ARG A 168 2.12 -2.52 -10.92
CA ARG A 168 2.17 -1.12 -11.38
C ARG A 168 3.52 -0.49 -11.06
N PRO A 169 4.06 0.35 -11.97
CA PRO A 169 5.25 1.15 -11.66
C PRO A 169 5.01 2.06 -10.46
N LEU A 170 5.98 2.06 -9.53
CA LEU A 170 5.98 2.93 -8.37
C LEU A 170 6.86 4.15 -8.62
N ILE A 171 6.27 5.33 -8.52
CA ILE A 171 6.93 6.61 -8.80
C ILE A 171 7.30 7.28 -7.48
N TYR A 172 8.59 7.55 -7.30
CA TYR A 172 9.10 8.28 -6.15
C TYR A 172 9.45 9.69 -6.59
N ARG A 173 8.96 10.69 -5.86
CA ARG A 173 9.09 12.10 -6.24
C ARG A 173 9.82 12.89 -5.17
N LYS A 174 10.55 13.92 -5.59
CA LYS A 174 11.15 14.89 -4.67
C LYS A 174 10.05 15.57 -3.83
N TYR A 175 10.37 15.90 -2.59
CA TYR A 175 9.49 16.61 -1.65
C TYR A 175 8.21 15.85 -1.24
N ALA A 176 8.23 14.51 -1.33
CA ALA A 176 7.11 13.67 -0.92
C ALA A 176 6.73 13.85 0.58
N ASP A 177 7.68 14.24 1.41
CA ASP A 177 7.54 14.50 2.85
C ASP A 177 6.73 15.77 3.19
N VAL A 178 6.63 16.73 2.26
CA VAL A 178 5.89 17.99 2.45
C VAL A 178 4.63 18.10 1.59
N GLY A 179 4.19 16.98 1.00
CA GLY A 179 3.07 16.93 0.05
C GLY A 179 1.79 17.65 0.51
N PRO A 180 1.23 17.36 1.69
CA PRO A 180 0.01 18.03 2.18
C PRO A 180 0.18 19.55 2.36
N ALA A 181 1.33 19.99 2.90
CA ALA A 181 1.62 21.41 3.08
C ALA A 181 1.75 22.15 1.74
N LEU A 182 2.41 21.51 0.76
CA LEU A 182 2.50 22.03 -0.60
C LEU A 182 1.11 22.12 -1.27
N GLY A 183 0.25 21.12 -1.08
CA GLY A 183 -1.12 21.13 -1.56
C GLY A 183 -1.94 22.31 -1.01
N ALA A 184 -1.85 22.56 0.31
CA ALA A 184 -2.51 23.69 0.94
C ALA A 184 -2.00 25.04 0.41
N ALA A 185 -0.69 25.20 0.23
CA ALA A 185 -0.10 26.41 -0.34
C ALA A 185 -0.55 26.66 -1.79
N ARG A 186 -0.71 25.60 -2.59
CA ARG A 186 -1.23 25.69 -3.96
C ARG A 186 -2.68 26.14 -3.98
N LEU A 187 -3.54 25.55 -3.14
CA LEU A 187 -4.94 25.97 -3.01
C LEU A 187 -5.07 27.43 -2.58
N ALA A 188 -4.20 27.90 -1.68
CA ALA A 188 -4.16 29.31 -1.28
C ALA A 188 -3.77 30.23 -2.45
N GLN A 189 -2.78 29.86 -3.27
CA GLN A 189 -2.40 30.62 -4.47
C GLN A 189 -3.51 30.65 -5.52
N MET A 190 -4.20 29.53 -5.75
CA MET A 190 -5.36 29.48 -6.65
C MET A 190 -6.46 30.44 -6.19
N ALA A 191 -6.77 30.45 -4.89
CA ALA A 191 -7.80 31.31 -4.32
C ALA A 191 -7.41 32.80 -4.33
N ALA A 192 -6.14 33.12 -4.02
CA ALA A 192 -5.67 34.49 -3.90
C ALA A 192 -5.37 35.16 -5.25
N ASN A 193 -4.80 34.39 -6.19
CA ASN A 193 -4.25 34.93 -7.44
C ASN A 193 -5.05 34.50 -8.70
N GLY A 194 -6.04 33.62 -8.56
CA GLY A 194 -6.77 33.06 -9.70
C GLY A 194 -5.94 32.10 -10.56
N GLU A 195 -4.84 31.59 -10.01
CA GLU A 195 -4.00 30.59 -10.68
C GLU A 195 -4.79 29.29 -10.92
N ARG A 196 -4.46 28.59 -12.01
CA ARG A 196 -5.13 27.34 -12.39
C ARG A 196 -4.32 26.14 -11.92
N GLU A 197 -4.94 24.97 -11.81
CA GLU A 197 -4.26 23.72 -11.45
C GLU A 197 -3.03 23.46 -12.34
N ALA A 198 -3.13 23.75 -13.64
CA ALA A 198 -2.05 23.60 -14.60
C ALA A 198 -0.78 24.42 -14.29
N SER A 199 -0.87 25.44 -13.43
CA SER A 199 0.28 26.22 -12.95
C SER A 199 1.13 25.47 -11.93
N PHE A 200 0.66 24.33 -11.41
CA PHE A 200 1.31 23.57 -10.35
C PHE A 200 1.66 22.14 -10.80
N PRO A 201 2.73 21.96 -11.59
CA PRO A 201 3.12 20.63 -12.06
C PRO A 201 3.44 19.69 -10.90
N ALA A 202 3.35 18.39 -11.18
CA ALA A 202 3.82 17.36 -10.25
C ALA A 202 5.31 17.56 -9.93
N PRO A 203 5.76 17.29 -8.70
CA PRO A 203 7.18 17.32 -8.38
C PRO A 203 7.98 16.35 -9.26
N GLU A 204 9.27 16.66 -9.45
CA GLU A 204 10.20 15.87 -10.24
C GLU A 204 10.26 14.42 -9.75
N ILE A 205 10.33 13.49 -10.70
CA ILE A 205 10.54 12.06 -10.42
C ILE A 205 11.99 11.87 -10.00
N GLU A 206 12.19 11.27 -8.83
CA GLU A 206 13.51 10.93 -8.32
C GLU A 206 13.94 9.54 -8.81
N HIS A 207 13.05 8.56 -8.73
CA HIS A 207 13.25 7.22 -9.30
C HIS A 207 11.92 6.50 -9.53
N VAL A 208 11.99 5.40 -10.28
CA VAL A 208 10.87 4.53 -10.61
C VAL A 208 11.24 3.09 -10.26
N VAL A 209 10.33 2.36 -9.63
CA VAL A 209 10.44 0.91 -9.42
C VAL A 209 9.46 0.21 -10.33
N GLU A 210 9.98 -0.39 -11.40
CA GLU A 210 9.19 -1.15 -12.36
C GLU A 210 8.81 -2.54 -11.82
N PRO A 211 7.61 -3.05 -12.14
CA PRO A 211 7.22 -4.39 -11.77
C PRO A 211 7.95 -5.40 -12.65
N ASP A 212 8.82 -6.22 -12.06
CA ASP A 212 9.43 -7.35 -12.78
C ASP A 212 8.36 -8.42 -13.08
N PRO A 213 8.23 -8.88 -14.34
CA PRO A 213 7.20 -9.85 -14.71
C PRO A 213 7.25 -11.17 -13.91
N SER A 214 8.44 -11.64 -13.53
CA SER A 214 8.59 -12.87 -12.76
C SER A 214 8.16 -12.69 -11.31
N ASP A 215 8.47 -11.53 -10.71
CA ASP A 215 8.02 -11.18 -9.36
C ASP A 215 6.50 -11.01 -9.32
N VAL A 216 5.90 -10.43 -10.36
CA VAL A 216 4.44 -10.28 -10.50
C VAL A 216 3.75 -11.65 -10.51
N GLU A 217 4.28 -12.61 -11.25
CA GLU A 217 3.72 -13.97 -11.31
C GLU A 217 3.76 -14.63 -9.92
N ILE A 218 4.88 -14.52 -9.22
CA ILE A 218 5.07 -15.05 -7.85
C ILE A 218 4.07 -14.40 -6.88
N MET A 219 4.01 -13.06 -6.85
CA MET A 219 3.12 -12.34 -5.94
C MET A 219 1.64 -12.61 -6.25
N SER A 220 1.28 -12.78 -7.52
CA SER A 220 -0.08 -13.14 -7.92
C SER A 220 -0.50 -14.51 -7.38
N ALA A 221 0.39 -15.50 -7.41
CA ALA A 221 0.15 -16.81 -6.82
C ALA A 221 0.00 -16.74 -5.29
N LYS A 222 0.86 -15.97 -4.61
CA LYS A 222 0.79 -15.77 -3.16
C LYS A 222 -0.48 -15.00 -2.74
N LEU A 223 -0.93 -14.03 -3.53
CA LEU A 223 -2.16 -13.26 -3.29
C LEU A 223 -3.40 -14.16 -3.29
N ALA A 224 -3.46 -15.18 -4.17
CA ALA A 224 -4.57 -16.13 -4.17
C ALA A 224 -4.66 -16.91 -2.85
N ARG A 225 -3.52 -17.40 -2.35
CA ARG A 225 -3.42 -18.08 -1.04
C ARG A 225 -3.79 -17.15 0.11
N TYR A 226 -3.31 -15.91 0.08
CA TYR A 226 -3.65 -14.86 1.05
C TYR A 226 -5.17 -14.64 1.17
N ARG A 227 -5.85 -14.46 0.02
CA ARG A 227 -7.32 -14.26 -0.02
C ARG A 227 -8.09 -15.48 0.47
N GLU A 228 -7.63 -16.67 0.11
CA GLU A 228 -8.25 -17.91 0.54
C GLU A 228 -8.15 -18.10 2.06
N LEU A 229 -7.00 -17.77 2.66
CA LEU A 229 -6.81 -17.85 4.11
C LEU A 229 -7.81 -16.97 4.85
N TYR A 230 -7.95 -15.70 4.46
CA TYR A 230 -8.93 -14.82 5.09
C TYR A 230 -10.35 -15.39 4.94
N THR A 231 -10.73 -15.81 3.73
CA THR A 231 -12.09 -16.34 3.45
C THR A 231 -12.42 -17.56 4.30
N ARG A 232 -11.45 -18.44 4.55
CA ARG A 232 -11.65 -19.67 5.33
C ARG A 232 -11.62 -19.46 6.84
N THR A 233 -11.08 -18.33 7.31
CA THR A 233 -10.80 -18.12 8.75
C THR A 233 -11.58 -16.98 9.38
N LYS A 234 -12.15 -16.07 8.58
CA LYS A 234 -12.91 -14.90 9.06
C LYS A 234 -14.05 -15.24 10.04
N ASP A 235 -14.67 -16.42 9.90
CA ASP A 235 -15.82 -16.83 10.73
C ASP A 235 -15.39 -17.62 11.99
N LEU A 236 -14.07 -17.75 12.24
CA LEU A 236 -13.51 -18.46 13.39
C LEU A 236 -13.19 -17.53 14.58
N ASN A 237 -13.23 -16.22 14.37
CA ASN A 237 -12.92 -15.20 15.36
C ASN A 237 -14.16 -14.61 16.03
#